data_AF-A0A537CXV6-F1
#
_entry.id   AF-A0A537CXV6-F1
#
_cell.length_a   1.000
_cell.length_b   1.000
_cell.length_c   1.000
_cell.angle_alpha   90.00
_cell.angle_beta   90.00
_cell.angle_gamma   90.00
#
_symmetry.space_group_name_H-M   'P 1'
#
loop_
_entity.id
_entity.type
_entity.pdbx_description
1 polymer ?
#
loop_
_entity_poly.entity_id
_entity_poly.type
_entity_poly.pdbx_seq_one_letter_code
_entity_poly.pdbx_strand_id
1 'polypeptide(L)'
;MTKHALWTRLQTRWAVLSHYQRFEGFVALVLTLVIGLIILVALFRLTFSVVTGLLLGLLDPLDPGVFQTVFGEILTLLIALEFNHTLQYVVKREQSIIQTKVVLLIALLAVARKFIVLDLRDVDAGQLLALAAITLALGLAYWLMRERDDRLVDASPTRAE
;
A
#
# COMPACT_ATOMS: atom_id res chain seq x y z
N MET A 1 37.85 -33.23 -17.44
CA MET A 1 37.92 -32.45 -16.17
C MET A 1 37.30 -31.09 -16.48
N THR A 2 36.03 -30.75 -16.17
CA THR A 2 35.59 -30.12 -14.90
C THR A 2 34.04 -29.91 -14.88
N LYS A 3 33.22 -30.94 -15.14
CA LYS A 3 31.75 -30.80 -14.99
C LYS A 3 31.28 -30.85 -13.53
N HIS A 4 32.00 -31.54 -12.64
CA HIS A 4 31.57 -31.75 -11.25
C HIS A 4 31.68 -30.52 -10.33
N ALA A 5 32.51 -29.53 -10.66
CA ALA A 5 32.71 -28.34 -9.83
C ALA A 5 31.56 -27.30 -9.95
N LEU A 6 30.72 -27.41 -10.99
CA LEU A 6 29.60 -26.50 -11.22
C LEU A 6 28.33 -26.97 -10.48
N TRP A 7 28.17 -28.29 -10.30
CA TRP A 7 27.03 -28.89 -9.62
C TRP A 7 27.02 -28.61 -8.12
N THR A 8 28.18 -28.56 -7.48
CA THR A 8 28.28 -28.30 -6.03
C THR A 8 28.03 -26.84 -5.66
N ARG A 9 28.17 -25.88 -6.58
CA ARG A 9 27.83 -24.46 -6.33
C ARG A 9 26.33 -24.14 -6.39
N LEU A 10 25.53 -25.04 -6.97
CA LEU A 10 24.07 -24.88 -7.04
C LEU A 10 23.37 -25.42 -5.78
N GLN A 11 23.84 -26.53 -5.21
CA GLN A 11 23.17 -27.18 -4.07
C GLN A 11 23.22 -26.37 -2.77
N THR A 12 24.25 -25.56 -2.53
CA THR A 12 24.38 -24.83 -1.26
C THR A 12 23.46 -23.60 -1.14
N ARG A 13 22.88 -23.12 -2.27
CA ARG A 13 21.82 -22.07 -2.24
C ARG A 13 20.45 -22.64 -1.83
N TRP A 14 20.18 -23.93 -2.05
CA TRP A 14 18.86 -24.53 -1.87
C TRP A 14 18.45 -24.78 -0.41
N ALA A 15 19.40 -25.04 0.49
CA ALA A 15 19.08 -25.30 1.90
C ALA A 15 18.76 -24.02 2.69
N VAL A 16 19.40 -22.91 2.35
CA VAL A 16 19.19 -21.58 2.95
C VAL A 16 17.89 -20.93 2.44
N LEU A 17 17.47 -21.25 1.21
CA LEU A 17 16.19 -20.80 0.63
C LEU A 17 14.97 -21.29 1.43
N SER A 18 14.97 -22.53 1.95
CA SER A 18 13.80 -23.07 2.67
C SER A 18 13.53 -22.42 4.04
N HIS A 19 14.58 -21.98 4.74
CA HIS A 19 14.42 -21.31 6.04
C HIS A 19 13.89 -19.90 5.88
N TYR A 20 14.39 -19.18 4.88
CA TYR A 20 13.91 -17.85 4.55
C TYR A 20 12.44 -17.86 4.13
N GLN A 21 12.04 -18.80 3.26
CA GLN A 21 10.65 -18.94 2.82
C GLN A 21 9.69 -19.30 3.96
N ARG A 22 10.10 -20.16 4.91
CA ARG A 22 9.29 -20.48 6.10
C ARG A 22 9.14 -19.30 7.04
N PHE A 23 10.22 -18.53 7.22
CA PHE A 23 10.20 -17.29 7.98
C PHE A 23 9.26 -16.25 7.33
N GLU A 24 9.36 -16.06 6.02
CA GLU A 24 8.50 -15.14 5.27
C GLU A 24 7.02 -15.54 5.38
N GLY A 25 6.71 -16.83 5.21
CA GLY A 25 5.35 -17.34 5.38
C GLY A 25 4.80 -17.14 6.79
N PHE A 26 5.63 -17.30 7.83
CA PHE A 26 5.23 -17.05 9.22
C PHE A 26 4.97 -15.55 9.45
N VAL A 27 5.86 -14.68 9.01
CA VAL A 27 5.70 -13.22 9.12
C VAL A 27 4.45 -12.75 8.37
N ALA A 28 4.24 -13.26 7.15
CA ALA A 28 3.05 -12.98 6.36
C ALA A 28 1.76 -13.37 7.08
N LEU A 29 1.71 -14.57 7.68
CA LEU A 29 0.55 -15.04 8.42
C LEU A 29 0.24 -14.14 9.63
N VAL A 30 1.26 -13.79 10.41
CA VAL A 30 1.11 -12.90 11.56
C VAL A 30 0.62 -11.52 11.11
N LEU A 31 1.21 -10.97 10.05
CA LEU A 31 0.79 -9.68 9.50
C LEU A 31 -0.65 -9.71 8.99
N THR A 32 -1.05 -10.73 8.22
CA THR A 32 -2.43 -10.87 7.74
C THR A 32 -3.42 -10.93 8.90
N LEU A 33 -3.09 -11.65 9.98
CA LEU A 33 -3.94 -11.76 11.16
C LEU A 33 -4.07 -10.43 11.91
N VAL A 34 -2.94 -9.72 12.11
CA VAL A 34 -2.93 -8.40 12.77
C VAL A 34 -3.70 -7.37 11.95
N ILE A 35 -3.48 -7.29 10.63
CA ILE A 35 -4.20 -6.35 9.76
C ILE A 35 -5.68 -6.69 9.74
N GLY A 36 -6.06 -7.98 9.67
CA GLY A 36 -7.44 -8.42 9.76
C GLY A 36 -8.13 -7.97 11.05
N LEU A 37 -7.45 -8.11 12.20
CA LEU A 37 -7.95 -7.62 13.48
C LEU A 37 -8.12 -6.10 13.49
N ILE A 38 -7.14 -5.34 12.98
CA ILE A 38 -7.23 -3.88 12.87
C ILE A 38 -8.43 -3.47 12.03
N ILE A 39 -8.67 -4.12 10.89
CA ILE A 39 -9.82 -3.86 10.01
C ILE A 39 -11.13 -4.09 10.76
N LEU A 40 -11.27 -5.21 11.48
CA LEU A 40 -12.47 -5.51 12.25
C LEU A 40 -12.76 -4.46 13.33
N VAL A 41 -11.73 -4.08 14.10
CA VAL A 41 -11.86 -3.06 15.16
C VAL A 41 -12.22 -1.70 14.57
N ALA A 42 -11.53 -1.28 13.51
CA ALA A 42 -11.79 0.00 12.87
C ALA A 42 -13.17 0.04 12.18
N LEU A 43 -13.62 -1.06 11.58
CA LEU A 43 -14.96 -1.17 10.99
C LEU A 43 -16.03 -1.04 12.08
N PHE A 44 -15.87 -1.77 13.18
CA PHE A 44 -16.80 -1.69 14.32
C PHE A 44 -16.89 -0.26 14.86
N ARG A 45 -15.74 0.40 15.07
CA ARG A 45 -15.68 1.78 15.57
C ARG A 45 -16.35 2.76 14.60
N LEU A 46 -16.09 2.64 13.30
CA LEU A 46 -16.69 3.48 12.27
C LEU A 46 -18.21 3.28 12.23
N THR A 47 -18.69 2.03 12.21
CA THR A 47 -20.13 1.74 12.20
C THR A 47 -20.80 2.32 13.45
N PHE A 48 -20.22 2.13 14.63
CA PHE A 48 -20.75 2.71 15.86
C PHE A 48 -20.82 4.23 15.77
N SER A 49 -19.71 4.88 15.39
CA SER A 49 -19.60 6.33 15.22
C SER A 49 -20.68 6.90 14.28
N VAL A 50 -20.83 6.30 13.09
CA VAL A 50 -21.81 6.72 12.07
C VAL A 50 -23.25 6.51 12.56
N VAL A 51 -23.55 5.34 13.14
CA VAL A 51 -24.89 5.01 13.62
C VAL A 51 -25.29 5.93 14.77
N THR A 52 -24.42 6.13 15.77
CA THR A 52 -24.70 7.03 16.88
C THR A 52 -24.77 8.49 16.44
N GLY A 53 -23.89 8.91 15.54
CA GLY A 53 -23.85 10.29 15.04
C GLY A 53 -25.10 10.65 14.24
N LEU A 54 -25.54 9.74 13.37
CA LEU A 54 -26.70 9.96 12.50
C LEU A 54 -28.04 9.77 13.23
N LEU A 55 -28.16 8.75 14.11
CA LEU A 55 -29.43 8.44 14.78
C LEU A 55 -29.70 9.30 16.03
N LEU A 56 -28.66 9.74 16.75
CA LEU A 56 -28.84 10.55 17.96
C LEU A 56 -28.95 12.05 17.67
N GLY A 57 -28.76 12.48 16.41
CA GLY A 57 -28.84 13.90 16.01
C GLY A 57 -27.82 14.80 16.71
N LEU A 58 -26.79 14.22 17.34
CA LEU A 58 -25.77 14.93 18.12
C LEU A 58 -24.67 15.56 17.25
N LEU A 59 -24.64 15.23 15.96
CA LEU A 59 -23.66 15.71 15.01
C LEU A 59 -24.40 16.14 13.74
N ASP A 60 -24.41 17.43 13.42
CA ASP A 60 -24.83 17.88 12.10
C ASP A 60 -23.85 17.26 11.08
N PRO A 61 -24.28 16.37 10.17
CA PRO A 61 -23.39 15.79 9.16
C PRO A 61 -22.84 16.84 8.20
N LEU A 62 -23.40 18.05 8.25
CA LEU A 62 -22.96 19.23 7.50
C LEU A 62 -21.85 20.01 8.23
N ASP A 63 -21.47 19.65 9.46
CA ASP A 63 -20.27 20.20 10.09
C ASP A 63 -19.03 19.64 9.38
N PRO A 64 -18.17 20.50 8.79
CA PRO A 64 -16.96 20.07 8.11
C PRO A 64 -16.06 19.18 8.97
N GLY A 65 -16.00 19.40 10.29
CA GLY A 65 -15.12 18.62 11.18
C GLY A 65 -15.59 17.18 11.38
N VAL A 66 -16.90 16.98 11.52
CA VAL A 66 -17.49 15.64 11.65
C VAL A 66 -17.35 14.86 10.34
N PHE A 67 -17.69 15.50 9.22
CA PHE A 67 -17.56 14.90 7.90
C PHE A 67 -16.11 14.47 7.63
N GLN A 68 -15.15 15.35 7.91
CA GLN A 68 -13.73 15.07 7.74
C GLN A 68 -13.25 13.91 8.61
N THR A 69 -13.74 13.81 9.85
CA THR A 69 -13.41 12.71 10.76
C THR A 69 -13.91 11.36 10.22
N VAL A 70 -15.19 11.28 9.85
CA VAL A 70 -15.80 10.03 9.34
C VAL A 70 -15.13 9.62 8.02
N PHE A 71 -14.93 10.57 7.11
CA PHE A 71 -14.28 10.27 5.83
C PHE A 71 -12.82 9.86 6.01
N GLY A 72 -12.11 10.47 6.95
CA GLY A 72 -10.76 10.06 7.36
C GLY A 72 -10.71 8.63 7.90
N GLU A 73 -11.69 8.23 8.72
CA GLU A 73 -11.81 6.86 9.22
C GLU A 73 -12.09 5.85 8.08
N ILE A 74 -12.98 6.19 7.15
CA ILE A 74 -13.26 5.37 5.95
C ILE A 74 -11.99 5.18 5.12
N LEU A 75 -11.24 6.25 4.84
CA LEU A 75 -9.99 6.16 4.09
C LEU A 75 -8.94 5.33 4.82
N THR A 76 -8.86 5.45 6.14
CA THR A 76 -7.95 4.62 6.96
C THR A 76 -8.28 3.14 6.79
N LEU A 77 -9.57 2.78 6.77
CA LEU A 77 -10.03 1.42 6.52
C LEU A 77 -9.69 0.94 5.10
N LEU A 78 -9.88 1.79 4.09
CA LEU A 78 -9.53 1.46 2.70
C LEU A 78 -8.02 1.20 2.56
N ILE A 79 -7.16 2.01 3.21
CA ILE A 79 -5.71 1.74 3.24
C ILE A 79 -5.41 0.37 3.88
N ALA A 80 -6.07 0.02 4.98
CA ALA A 80 -5.84 -1.25 5.65
C ALA A 80 -6.28 -2.45 4.79
N LEU A 81 -7.40 -2.33 4.09
CA LEU A 81 -7.89 -3.33 3.12
C LEU A 81 -6.93 -3.48 1.93
N GLU A 82 -6.49 -2.36 1.35
CA GLU A 82 -5.55 -2.34 0.23
C GLU A 82 -4.21 -2.96 0.61
N PHE A 83 -3.73 -2.65 1.83
CA PHE A 83 -2.48 -3.21 2.35
C PHE A 83 -2.58 -4.72 2.61
N ASN A 84 -3.70 -5.20 3.17
CA ASN A 84 -3.94 -6.63 3.34
C ASN A 84 -3.94 -7.36 1.98
N HIS A 85 -4.64 -6.80 1.00
CA HIS A 85 -4.70 -7.36 -0.36
C HIS A 85 -3.31 -7.39 -1.01
N THR A 86 -2.55 -6.29 -0.91
CA THR A 86 -1.17 -6.20 -1.41
C THR A 86 -0.25 -7.21 -0.75
N LEU A 87 -0.32 -7.35 0.58
CA LEU A 87 0.50 -8.30 1.33
C LEU A 87 0.22 -9.73 0.85
N GLN A 88 -1.06 -10.10 0.71
CA GLN A 88 -1.44 -11.43 0.22
C GLN A 88 -1.00 -11.68 -1.22
N TYR A 89 -1.01 -10.65 -2.06
CA TYR A 89 -0.51 -10.74 -3.44
C TYR A 89 1.01 -10.99 -3.48
N VAL A 90 1.78 -10.26 -2.69
CA VAL A 90 3.25 -10.40 -2.61
C VAL A 90 3.66 -11.77 -2.12
N VAL A 91 3.01 -12.27 -1.06
CA VAL A 91 3.31 -13.60 -0.48
C VAL A 91 3.00 -14.73 -1.47
N LYS A 92 2.05 -14.53 -2.39
CA LYS A 92 1.65 -15.53 -3.41
C LYS A 92 2.51 -15.50 -4.67
N ARG A 93 3.26 -14.44 -4.97
CA ARG A 93 4.10 -14.36 -6.18
C ARG A 93 5.53 -13.97 -5.85
N GLU A 94 6.45 -14.91 -6.04
CA GLU A 94 7.92 -14.73 -6.00
C GLU A 94 8.47 -13.87 -7.18
N GLN A 95 7.82 -12.76 -7.55
CA GLN A 95 8.27 -11.91 -8.67
C GLN A 95 8.54 -10.48 -8.18
N SER A 96 9.78 -10.30 -7.70
CA SER A 96 10.36 -9.10 -7.08
C SER A 96 10.28 -7.77 -7.86
N ILE A 97 9.81 -7.74 -9.11
CA ILE A 97 9.87 -6.53 -9.98
C ILE A 97 8.50 -5.81 -10.04
N ILE A 98 7.39 -6.50 -9.82
CA ILE A 98 6.04 -5.90 -9.87
C ILE A 98 5.71 -5.12 -8.57
N GLN A 99 6.48 -5.34 -7.50
CA GLN A 99 6.19 -4.80 -6.18
C GLN A 99 6.40 -3.28 -6.07
N THR A 100 7.38 -2.70 -6.77
CA THR A 100 7.69 -1.26 -6.65
C THR A 100 6.52 -0.37 -7.09
N LYS A 101 5.73 -0.82 -8.08
CA LYS A 101 4.50 -0.11 -8.51
C LYS A 101 3.48 -0.04 -7.41
N VAL A 102 3.22 -1.19 -6.79
CA VAL A 102 2.22 -1.32 -5.73
C VAL A 102 2.62 -0.50 -4.51
N VAL A 103 3.90 -0.52 -4.14
CA VAL A 103 4.42 0.31 -3.04
C VAL A 103 4.25 1.80 -3.33
N LEU A 104 4.51 2.25 -4.57
CA LEU A 104 4.36 3.65 -4.95
C LEU A 104 2.88 4.09 -4.99
N LEU A 105 1.99 3.23 -5.46
CA LEU A 105 0.54 3.42 -5.40
C LEU A 105 0.05 3.55 -3.95
N ILE A 106 0.55 2.69 -3.05
CA ILE A 106 0.24 2.77 -1.61
C ILE A 106 0.77 4.08 -1.00
N ALA A 107 1.96 4.53 -1.40
CA ALA A 107 2.51 5.81 -0.94
C ALA A 107 1.65 7.00 -1.38
N LEU A 108 1.18 7.00 -2.64
CA LEU A 108 0.26 8.02 -3.15
C LEU A 108 -1.09 8.00 -2.42
N LEU A 109 -1.65 6.82 -2.17
CA LEU A 109 -2.88 6.64 -1.39
C LEU A 109 -2.72 7.19 0.05
N ALA A 110 -1.58 6.91 0.70
CA ALA A 110 -1.28 7.39 2.05
C ALA A 110 -1.18 8.92 2.12
N VAL A 111 -0.55 9.55 1.11
CA VAL A 111 -0.50 11.01 1.00
C VAL A 111 -1.89 11.59 0.77
N ALA A 112 -2.71 10.99 -0.10
CA ALA A 112 -4.08 11.43 -0.34
C ALA A 112 -4.92 11.43 0.96
N ARG A 113 -4.81 10.40 1.80
CA ARG A 113 -5.45 10.40 3.13
C ARG A 113 -4.99 11.57 4.00
N LYS A 114 -3.70 11.90 3.97
CA LYS A 114 -3.14 12.99 4.77
C LYS A 114 -3.69 14.36 4.35
N PHE A 115 -3.98 14.57 3.06
CA PHE A 115 -4.70 15.76 2.60
C PHE A 115 -6.13 15.83 3.11
N ILE A 116 -6.83 14.70 3.12
CA ILE A 116 -8.26 14.69 3.46
C ILE A 116 -8.49 14.91 4.96
N VAL A 117 -7.58 14.45 5.82
CA VAL A 117 -7.62 14.67 7.27
C VAL A 117 -7.01 16.02 7.68
N LEU A 118 -6.43 16.78 6.75
CA LEU A 118 -5.81 18.07 7.03
C LEU A 118 -6.88 19.17 7.20
N ASP A 119 -6.93 19.81 8.37
CA ASP A 119 -7.76 21.01 8.54
C ASP A 119 -6.98 22.24 8.08
N LEU A 120 -7.43 22.90 7.01
CA LEU A 120 -6.74 24.06 6.44
C LEU A 120 -6.75 25.30 7.35
N ARG A 121 -7.54 25.30 8.44
CA ARG A 121 -7.65 26.45 9.35
C ARG A 121 -6.48 26.58 10.31
N ASP A 122 -5.83 25.47 10.67
CA ASP A 122 -4.74 25.42 11.66
C ASP A 122 -3.36 25.08 11.06
N VAL A 123 -3.26 25.04 9.74
CA VAL A 123 -2.04 24.54 9.07
C VAL A 123 -1.18 25.69 8.58
N ASP A 124 0.07 25.69 9.05
CA ASP A 124 1.10 26.63 8.61
C ASP A 124 1.44 26.43 7.12
N ALA A 125 1.77 27.54 6.44
CA ALA A 125 2.11 27.53 5.02
C ALA A 125 3.30 26.60 4.71
N GLY A 126 4.24 26.46 5.65
CA GLY A 126 5.36 25.53 5.52
C GLY A 126 4.93 24.07 5.41
N GLN A 127 3.90 23.65 6.14
CA GLN A 127 3.40 22.28 6.10
C GLN A 127 2.69 21.98 4.77
N LEU A 128 1.91 22.92 4.25
CA LEU A 128 1.26 22.79 2.94
C LEU A 128 2.30 22.68 1.82
N LEU A 129 3.36 23.48 1.86
CA LEU A 129 4.46 23.40 0.89
C LEU A 129 5.21 22.08 0.98
N ALA A 130 5.49 21.57 2.19
CA ALA A 130 6.12 20.28 2.38
C ALA A 130 5.25 19.13 1.81
N LEU A 131 3.94 19.18 2.05
CA LEU A 131 3.00 18.17 1.53
C LEU A 131 2.90 18.23 0.00
N ALA A 132 2.88 19.43 -0.58
CA ALA A 132 2.93 19.63 -2.02
C ALA A 132 4.22 19.08 -2.64
N ALA A 133 5.38 19.37 -2.03
CA ALA A 133 6.67 18.88 -2.49
C ALA A 133 6.76 17.33 -2.46
N ILE A 134 6.29 16.70 -1.39
CA ILE A 134 6.22 15.23 -1.28
C ILE A 134 5.32 14.64 -2.37
N THR A 135 4.16 15.26 -2.59
CA THR A 135 3.18 14.80 -3.58
C THR A 135 3.75 14.90 -5.00
N LEU A 136 4.41 16.01 -5.32
CA LEU A 136 5.10 16.20 -6.59
C LEU A 136 6.23 15.19 -6.78
N ALA A 137 7.04 14.95 -5.75
CA ALA A 137 8.14 13.97 -5.82
C ALA A 137 7.62 12.54 -6.08
N LEU A 138 6.55 12.13 -5.39
CA LEU A 138 5.92 10.82 -5.60
C LEU A 138 5.25 10.72 -6.98
N GLY A 139 4.57 11.78 -7.42
CA GLY A 139 3.97 11.86 -8.76
C GLY A 139 5.01 11.74 -9.87
N LEU A 140 6.16 12.41 -9.71
CA LEU A 140 7.26 12.36 -10.67
C LEU A 140 7.90 10.97 -10.71
N ALA A 141 8.10 10.33 -9.55
CA ALA A 141 8.59 8.96 -9.47
C ALA A 141 7.63 7.98 -10.17
N TYR A 142 6.32 8.18 -10.02
CA TYR A 142 5.30 7.35 -10.66
C TYR A 142 5.30 7.52 -12.18
N TRP A 143 5.35 8.77 -12.65
CA TRP A 143 5.42 9.06 -14.08
C TRP A 143 6.66 8.44 -14.73
N LEU A 144 7.83 8.61 -14.11
CA LEU A 144 9.08 8.06 -14.65
C LEU A 144 9.07 6.54 -14.71
N MET A 145 8.46 5.87 -13.72
CA MET A 145 8.38 4.42 -13.72
C MET A 145 7.39 3.92 -14.79
N ARG A 146 6.24 4.58 -14.94
CA ARG A 146 5.26 4.28 -15.99
C ARG A 146 5.85 4.42 -17.39
N GLU A 147 6.59 5.51 -17.64
CA GLU A 147 7.23 5.77 -18.94
C GLU A 147 8.25 4.66 -19.32
N ARG A 148 8.91 4.05 -18.33
CA ARG A 148 9.82 2.92 -18.57
C ARG A 148 9.08 1.66 -18.96
N ASP A 149 7.92 1.41 -18.37
CA ASP A 149 7.09 0.24 -18.71
C ASP A 149 6.50 0.36 -20.11
N ASP A 150 5.97 1.54 -20.47
CA ASP A 150 5.37 1.78 -21.78
C ASP A 150 6.42 1.58 -22.89
N ARG A 151 7.66 2.03 -22.67
CA ARG A 151 8.80 1.79 -23.57
C ARG A 151 9.23 0.33 -23.68
N LEU A 152 9.08 -0.46 -22.61
CA LEU A 152 9.41 -1.90 -22.64
C LEU A 152 8.36 -2.70 -23.41
N VAL A 153 7.09 -2.25 -23.40
CA VAL A 153 6.00 -2.86 -24.16
C VAL A 153 6.14 -2.58 -25.66
N ASP A 154 6.44 -1.33 -26.04
CA ASP A 154 6.65 -0.92 -27.44
C ASP A 154 7.91 -1.52 -28.08
N ALA A 155 8.91 -1.91 -27.28
CA ALA A 155 10.13 -2.56 -27.77
C ALA A 155 9.96 -4.07 -28.02
N SER A 156 8.79 -4.66 -27.73
CA SER A 156 8.51 -6.04 -28.12
C SER A 156 8.25 -6.07 -29.64
N PRO A 157 9.09 -6.75 -30.44
CA PRO A 157 8.87 -6.79 -31.87
C PRO A 157 7.58 -7.57 -32.09
N THR A 158 6.59 -6.91 -32.65
CA THR A 158 5.51 -7.52 -33.43
C THR A 158 6.17 -8.58 -34.30
N ARG A 159 6.04 -9.86 -33.89
CA ARG A 159 6.43 -10.96 -34.76
C ARG A 159 5.56 -10.80 -35.99
N ALA A 160 6.26 -10.52 -37.09
CA ALA A 160 5.72 -10.48 -38.43
C ALA A 160 4.77 -11.66 -38.65
N GLU A 161 3.55 -11.33 -39.03
CA GLU A 161 2.72 -12.13 -39.93
C GLU A 161 2.67 -11.40 -41.27
#